data_AF-A0A2K5Q959-F1
#
_entry.id   AF-A0A2K5Q959-F1
#
_cell.length_a   1.000
_cell.length_b   1.000
_cell.length_c   1.000
_cell.angle_alpha   90.00
_cell.angle_beta   90.00
_cell.angle_gamma   90.00
#
_symmetry.space_group_name_H-M   'P 1'
#
loop_
_entity.id
_entity.type
_entity.pdbx_description
1 polymer ?
#
loop_
_entity_poly.entity_id
_entity_poly.type
_entity_poly.pdbx_seq_one_letter_code
_entity_poly.pdbx_strand_id
1 'polypeptide(L)'
;MPDTMLPACLLGLLAFSSACYFQNCPRGGKRAMSDLELRQCLPCGPGGKGRCFGPSICCVDELGCFVGTAEALRCQEENSLPSPCQSGHKACGSGGRCAAFGICCNDESCVIEPECREGFHRRARAGDRSNATQLDGPAGALLLRLVQLAGAPEPFEPAQPGVY
;
A
#
# COMPACT_ATOMS: atom_id res chain seq x y z
N MET A 1 41.33 38.61 44.96
CA MET A 1 40.82 39.07 43.65
C MET A 1 39.71 38.11 43.21
N PRO A 2 38.47 38.35 43.62
CA PRO A 2 37.31 37.52 43.28
C PRO A 2 36.70 37.86 41.91
N ASP A 3 37.12 38.97 41.30
CA ASP A 3 36.49 39.54 40.10
C ASP A 3 36.68 38.71 38.83
N THR A 4 37.70 37.84 38.78
CA THR A 4 37.98 36.97 37.63
C THR A 4 37.35 35.59 37.76
N MET A 5 36.92 35.19 38.97
CA MET A 5 36.29 33.88 39.21
C MET A 5 34.83 33.86 38.77
N LEU A 6 34.10 34.96 38.94
CA LEU A 6 32.71 35.10 38.47
C LEU A 6 32.55 34.95 36.95
N PRO A 7 33.31 35.65 36.09
CA PRO A 7 33.21 35.48 34.65
C PRO A 7 33.67 34.09 34.19
N ALA A 8 34.71 33.52 34.82
CA ALA A 8 35.17 32.16 34.52
C ALA A 8 34.10 31.09 34.83
N CYS A 9 33.40 31.23 35.96
CA CYS A 9 32.28 30.36 36.31
C CYS A 9 31.09 30.51 35.36
N LEU A 10 30.75 31.73 34.95
CA LEU A 10 29.68 31.99 33.97
C LEU A 10 30.01 31.38 32.59
N LEU A 11 31.25 31.50 32.12
CA LEU A 11 31.72 30.87 30.88
C LEU A 11 31.67 29.33 30.97
N GLY A 12 32.03 28.76 32.12
CA GLY A 12 31.92 27.31 32.36
C GLY A 12 30.48 26.80 32.30
N LEU A 13 29.54 27.50 32.95
CA LEU A 13 28.12 27.14 32.94
C LEU A 13 27.52 27.24 31.54
N LEU A 14 27.88 28.28 30.77
CA LEU A 14 27.45 28.43 29.37
C LEU A 14 27.95 27.29 28.49
N ALA A 15 29.21 26.88 28.63
CA ALA A 15 29.78 25.75 27.88
C ALA A 15 29.14 24.40 28.24
N PHE A 16 28.81 24.17 29.52
CA PHE A 16 28.09 22.96 29.92
C PHE A 16 26.63 22.96 29.44
N SER A 17 25.98 24.14 29.40
CA SER A 17 24.61 24.26 28.88
C SER A 17 24.51 24.01 27.36
N SER A 18 25.57 24.32 26.59
CA SER A 18 25.59 24.04 25.15
C SER A 18 25.92 22.57 24.82
N ALA A 19 26.69 21.90 25.68
CA ALA A 19 27.00 20.47 25.54
C ALA A 19 25.80 19.54 25.81
N CYS A 20 24.80 19.99 26.59
CA CYS A 20 23.53 19.28 26.78
C CYS A 20 22.45 19.65 25.75
N TYR A 21 22.72 20.57 24.84
CA TYR A 21 21.80 20.92 23.76
C TYR A 21 22.17 20.11 22.52
N PHE A 22 21.71 18.86 22.46
CA PHE A 22 21.63 18.11 21.22
C PHE A 22 20.68 18.88 20.25
N GLN A 23 21.23 19.79 19.45
CA GLN A 23 20.50 20.47 18.36
C GLN A 23 20.00 19.47 17.30
N ASN A 24 20.59 18.28 17.25
CA ASN A 24 20.24 17.17 16.35
C ASN A 24 19.59 16.02 17.13
N CYS A 25 18.57 16.30 17.93
CA CYS A 25 17.66 15.21 18.31
C CYS A 25 16.98 14.73 17.01
N PRO A 26 17.16 13.47 16.57
CA PRO A 26 16.34 12.93 15.50
C PRO A 26 14.88 13.12 15.90
N ARG A 27 14.04 13.50 14.94
CA ARG A 27 12.63 13.80 15.16
C ARG A 27 11.94 12.59 15.80
N GLY A 28 11.86 12.56 17.12
CA GLY A 28 11.67 11.32 17.88
C GLY A 28 11.10 11.53 19.27
N GLY A 29 9.93 12.17 19.35
CA GLY A 29 9.06 12.06 20.52
C GLY A 29 8.14 10.84 20.39
N LYS A 30 7.73 10.22 21.51
CA LYS A 30 6.84 9.02 21.57
C LYS A 30 5.49 9.16 20.82
N ARG A 31 5.20 10.30 20.19
CA ARG A 31 3.96 10.65 19.49
C ARG A 31 4.19 11.33 18.13
N ALA A 32 5.44 11.42 17.63
CA ALA A 32 5.77 12.20 16.44
C ALA A 32 5.69 11.41 15.12
N MET A 33 5.28 10.14 15.15
CA MET A 33 5.36 9.22 13.99
C MET A 33 4.00 8.64 13.60
N SER A 34 2.92 9.41 13.74
CA SER A 34 1.60 8.94 13.27
C SER A 34 1.21 9.48 11.89
N ASP A 35 1.95 10.43 11.31
CA ASP A 35 1.54 11.06 10.05
C ASP A 35 2.69 11.71 9.26
N LEU A 36 3.87 11.08 9.25
CA LEU A 36 4.76 11.31 8.12
C LEU A 36 4.31 10.31 7.05
N GLU A 37 4.01 10.77 5.84
CA GLU A 37 3.64 9.91 4.72
C GLU A 37 4.79 8.90 4.46
N LEU A 38 4.71 7.74 5.11
CA LEU A 38 5.75 6.71 5.02
C LEU A 38 5.76 6.18 3.60
N ARG A 39 6.95 6.07 3.01
CA ARG A 39 7.12 5.46 1.70
C ARG A 39 6.60 4.03 1.73
N GLN A 40 6.10 3.55 0.60
CA GLN A 40 5.85 2.11 0.43
C GLN A 40 7.18 1.37 0.46
N CYS A 41 7.20 0.20 1.10
CA CYS A 41 8.38 -0.68 1.06
C CYS A 41 8.64 -1.19 -0.36
N LEU A 42 9.84 -1.73 -0.58
CA LEU A 42 10.30 -2.18 -1.88
C LEU A 42 9.33 -3.19 -2.51
N PRO A 43 9.17 -3.15 -3.84
CA PRO A 43 8.40 -4.16 -4.55
C PRO A 43 9.15 -5.50 -4.60
N CYS A 44 8.43 -6.61 -4.50
CA CYS A 44 8.99 -7.96 -4.43
C CYS A 44 8.09 -8.98 -5.14
N GLY A 45 8.56 -10.23 -5.21
CA GLY A 45 7.80 -11.33 -5.80
C GLY A 45 7.63 -11.28 -7.33
N PRO A 46 6.82 -12.18 -7.90
CA PRO A 46 6.70 -12.36 -9.34
C PRO A 46 6.18 -11.09 -10.03
N GLY A 47 6.96 -10.58 -10.98
CA GLY A 47 6.65 -9.34 -11.69
C GLY A 47 6.66 -8.07 -10.83
N GLY A 48 7.24 -8.12 -9.62
CA GLY A 48 7.32 -6.96 -8.73
C GLY A 48 5.97 -6.47 -8.21
N LYS A 49 4.94 -7.33 -8.26
CA LYS A 49 3.57 -7.00 -7.83
C LYS A 49 3.37 -7.03 -6.32
N GLY A 50 4.30 -7.65 -5.59
CA GLY A 50 4.26 -7.74 -4.13
C GLY A 50 4.95 -6.57 -3.45
N ARG A 51 4.83 -6.52 -2.12
CA ARG A 51 5.52 -5.57 -1.25
C ARG A 51 6.15 -6.27 -0.07
N CYS A 52 7.27 -5.72 0.39
CA CYS A 52 7.97 -6.22 1.56
C CYS A 52 7.24 -5.84 2.85
N PHE A 53 7.03 -6.82 3.72
CA PHE A 53 6.48 -6.63 5.07
C PHE A 53 7.53 -6.85 6.16
N GLY A 54 8.63 -7.51 5.82
CA GLY A 54 9.79 -7.77 6.66
C GLY A 54 10.98 -8.20 5.80
N PRO A 55 12.18 -8.39 6.37
CA PRO A 55 13.40 -8.70 5.61
C PRO A 55 13.32 -10.02 4.84
N SER A 56 12.46 -10.93 5.27
CA SER A 56 12.21 -12.23 4.63
C SER A 56 10.73 -12.47 4.33
N ILE A 57 9.92 -11.41 4.21
CA ILE A 57 8.48 -11.51 3.97
C ILE A 57 8.07 -10.63 2.80
N CYS A 58 7.58 -11.27 1.74
CA CYS A 58 7.00 -10.61 0.57
C CYS A 58 5.53 -11.01 0.41
N CYS A 59 4.62 -10.06 0.33
CA CYS A 59 3.21 -10.37 0.11
C CYS A 59 2.68 -9.74 -1.17
N VAL A 60 1.91 -10.52 -1.91
CA VAL A 60 1.19 -10.13 -3.12
C VAL A 60 -0.30 -10.27 -2.80
N ASP A 61 -1.03 -9.18 -3.00
CA ASP A 61 -2.47 -9.07 -2.74
C ASP A 61 -3.28 -10.28 -3.27
N GLU A 62 -2.97 -10.76 -4.48
CA GLU A 62 -3.67 -11.87 -5.16
C GLU A 62 -3.08 -13.27 -4.91
N LEU A 63 -1.78 -13.38 -4.59
CA LEU A 63 -1.08 -14.67 -4.48
C LEU A 63 -0.83 -15.11 -3.03
N GLY A 64 -0.98 -14.21 -2.06
CA GLY A 64 -0.67 -14.47 -0.66
C GLY A 64 0.73 -13.99 -0.27
N CYS A 65 1.31 -14.62 0.75
CA CYS A 65 2.59 -14.22 1.33
C CYS A 65 3.65 -15.31 1.18
N PHE A 66 4.84 -14.87 0.82
CA PHE A 66 6.05 -15.65 0.64
C PHE A 66 7.00 -15.33 1.80
N VAL A 67 7.22 -16.30 2.68
CA VAL A 67 8.02 -16.15 3.91
C VAL A 67 9.27 -17.03 3.81
N GLY A 68 10.45 -16.42 3.84
CA GLY A 68 11.73 -17.13 3.76
C GLY A 68 12.04 -17.75 2.40
N THR A 69 11.36 -17.32 1.33
CA THR A 69 11.55 -17.83 -0.03
C THR A 69 12.36 -16.87 -0.89
N ALA A 70 12.70 -17.29 -2.11
CA ALA A 70 13.48 -16.50 -3.06
C ALA A 70 12.79 -15.16 -3.44
N GLU A 71 11.45 -15.16 -3.47
CA GLU A 71 10.62 -13.98 -3.77
C GLU A 71 10.81 -12.84 -2.77
N ALA A 72 11.21 -13.16 -1.53
CA ALA A 72 11.41 -12.21 -0.45
C ALA A 72 12.88 -11.76 -0.28
N LEU A 73 13.84 -12.32 -1.03
CA LEU A 73 15.26 -11.97 -0.89
C LEU A 73 15.53 -10.48 -1.07
N ARG A 74 14.81 -9.84 -1.99
CA ARG A 74 14.94 -8.39 -2.25
C ARG A 74 14.52 -7.55 -1.04
N CYS A 75 13.68 -8.06 -0.15
CA CYS A 75 13.24 -7.35 1.04
C CYS A 75 14.36 -7.14 2.06
N GLN A 76 15.47 -7.86 1.96
CA GLN A 76 16.64 -7.63 2.80
C GLN A 76 17.31 -6.27 2.51
N GLU A 77 17.19 -5.76 1.27
CA GLU A 77 17.68 -4.44 0.88
C GLU A 77 17.03 -3.32 1.70
N GLU A 78 15.80 -3.55 2.18
CA GLU A 78 15.05 -2.61 3.01
C GLU A 78 15.79 -2.24 4.31
N ASN A 79 16.53 -3.20 4.89
CA ASN A 79 17.31 -3.00 6.12
C ASN A 79 18.46 -2.01 5.94
N SER A 80 18.87 -1.76 4.71
CA SER A 80 19.97 -0.84 4.39
C SER A 80 19.48 0.58 4.10
N LEU A 81 18.15 0.79 3.99
CA LEU A 81 17.56 2.08 3.69
C LEU A 81 17.31 2.88 4.98
N PRO A 82 17.83 4.12 5.09
CA PRO A 82 17.66 4.93 6.30
C PRO A 82 16.25 5.50 6.48
N SER A 83 15.44 5.50 5.43
CA SER A 83 14.07 6.02 5.47
C SER A 83 13.08 4.92 5.88
N PRO A 84 12.16 5.15 6.84
CA PRO A 84 11.18 4.15 7.24
C PRO A 84 10.14 3.93 6.13
N CYS A 85 9.69 2.70 5.97
CA CYS A 85 8.65 2.33 5.02
C CYS A 85 7.50 1.59 5.70
N GLN A 86 6.34 1.58 5.05
CA GLN A 86 5.20 0.81 5.53
C GLN A 86 4.38 0.25 4.35
N SER A 87 3.96 -1.01 4.49
CA SER A 87 3.12 -1.71 3.51
C SER A 87 1.77 -2.12 4.10
N GLY A 88 0.79 -2.40 3.22
CA GLY A 88 -0.61 -2.60 3.57
C GLY A 88 -1.33 -1.29 3.92
N HIS A 89 -2.63 -1.32 4.21
CA HIS A 89 -3.37 -0.13 4.71
C HIS A 89 -4.01 -0.33 6.08
N LYS A 90 -4.61 -1.49 6.33
CA LYS A 90 -5.33 -1.80 7.57
C LYS A 90 -4.36 -2.44 8.57
N ALA A 91 -4.26 -1.87 9.78
CA ALA A 91 -3.56 -2.50 10.90
C ALA A 91 -4.35 -3.71 11.41
N CYS A 92 -3.63 -4.71 11.93
CA CYS A 92 -4.20 -5.94 12.48
C CYS A 92 -3.25 -6.54 13.53
N GLY A 93 -3.81 -7.32 14.47
CA GLY A 93 -3.02 -7.99 15.50
C GLY A 93 -2.09 -7.06 16.31
N SER A 94 -0.96 -7.59 16.75
CA SER A 94 0.06 -6.88 17.54
C SER A 94 1.07 -6.17 16.64
N GLY A 95 0.69 -5.03 16.06
CA GLY A 95 1.57 -4.21 15.22
C GLY A 95 1.72 -4.73 13.79
N GLY A 96 0.90 -5.70 13.38
CA GLY A 96 0.85 -6.21 12.01
C GLY A 96 -0.04 -5.35 11.11
N ARG A 97 0.02 -5.65 9.81
CA ARG A 97 -0.79 -5.01 8.78
C ARG A 97 -1.30 -6.05 7.79
N CYS A 98 -2.50 -5.84 7.27
CA CYS A 98 -3.12 -6.75 6.32
C CYS A 98 -2.30 -6.78 5.03
N ALA A 99 -1.70 -7.93 4.75
CA ALA A 99 -0.71 -8.10 3.71
C ALA A 99 -1.24 -8.81 2.47
N ALA A 100 -2.23 -9.68 2.65
CA ALA A 100 -2.98 -10.35 1.59
C ALA A 100 -4.40 -10.69 2.08
N PHE A 101 -5.22 -11.32 1.24
CA PHE A 101 -6.59 -11.66 1.57
C PHE A 101 -6.70 -12.57 2.81
N GLY A 102 -7.12 -11.99 3.94
CA GLY A 102 -7.24 -12.71 5.20
C GLY A 102 -5.90 -13.06 5.88
N ILE A 103 -4.82 -12.34 5.56
CA ILE A 103 -3.49 -12.55 6.16
C ILE A 103 -3.00 -11.25 6.78
N CYS A 104 -2.63 -11.32 8.06
CA CYS A 104 -1.99 -10.25 8.82
C CYS A 104 -0.49 -10.57 8.96
N CYS A 105 0.38 -9.64 8.59
CA CYS A 105 1.83 -9.82 8.77
C CYS A 105 2.43 -8.67 9.58
N ASN A 106 3.36 -9.00 10.47
CA ASN A 106 4.36 -8.06 10.98
C ASN A 106 5.70 -8.31 10.24
N ASP A 107 6.78 -7.72 10.73
CA ASP A 107 8.13 -7.82 10.17
C ASP A 107 8.77 -9.21 10.35
N GLU A 108 8.24 -10.04 11.25
CA GLU A 108 8.81 -11.34 11.59
C GLU A 108 7.93 -12.53 11.16
N SER A 109 6.61 -12.36 11.11
CA SER A 109 5.65 -13.45 10.97
C SER A 109 4.34 -13.02 10.28
N CYS A 110 3.61 -14.02 9.79
CA CYS A 110 2.28 -13.84 9.23
C CYS A 110 1.30 -14.83 9.87
N VAL A 111 0.09 -14.36 10.14
CA VAL A 111 -1.01 -15.16 10.69
C VAL A 111 -2.27 -14.96 9.85
N ILE A 112 -3.12 -15.98 9.83
CA ILE A 112 -4.43 -15.88 9.17
C ILE A 112 -5.33 -15.03 10.07
N GLU A 113 -5.86 -13.94 9.52
CA GLU A 113 -6.68 -12.97 10.23
C GLU A 113 -7.93 -12.63 9.40
N PRO A 114 -9.13 -13.06 9.81
CA PRO A 114 -10.36 -12.87 9.01
C PRO A 114 -10.68 -11.39 8.78
N GLU A 115 -10.34 -10.51 9.70
CA GLU A 115 -10.54 -9.06 9.57
C GLU A 115 -9.82 -8.46 8.35
N CYS A 116 -8.77 -9.11 7.86
CA CYS A 116 -8.05 -8.68 6.66
C CYS A 116 -8.78 -8.99 5.35
N ARG A 117 -9.86 -9.79 5.37
CA ARG A 117 -10.68 -10.07 4.17
C ARG A 117 -11.54 -8.86 3.76
N GLU A 118 -12.05 -8.12 4.73
CA GLU A 118 -12.99 -7.01 4.50
C GLU A 118 -12.35 -5.81 3.78
N GLY A 119 -11.04 -5.63 3.91
CA GLY A 119 -10.28 -4.58 3.22
C GLY A 119 -10.16 -4.81 1.71
N PHE A 120 -10.13 -6.08 1.27
CA PHE A 120 -9.94 -6.44 -0.13
C PHE A 120 -11.19 -6.23 -0.99
N HIS A 121 -12.38 -6.45 -0.42
CA HIS A 121 -13.64 -6.16 -1.13
C HIS A 121 -13.77 -4.69 -1.53
N ARG A 122 -13.13 -3.76 -0.79
CA ARG A 122 -13.09 -2.33 -1.16
C ARG A 122 -12.10 -2.06 -2.30
N ARG A 123 -10.94 -2.71 -2.35
CA ARG A 123 -9.97 -2.56 -3.45
C ARG A 123 -10.47 -3.18 -4.75
N ALA A 124 -11.09 -4.36 -4.70
CA ALA A 124 -11.73 -4.97 -5.87
C ALA A 124 -12.81 -4.04 -6.45
N ARG A 125 -13.67 -3.44 -5.60
CA ARG A 125 -14.66 -2.44 -6.05
C ARG A 125 -14.06 -1.12 -6.53
N ALA A 126 -12.92 -0.69 -6.00
CA ALA A 126 -12.24 0.52 -6.45
C ALA A 126 -11.54 0.32 -7.80
N GLY A 127 -10.88 -0.84 -8.00
CA GLY A 127 -10.31 -1.24 -9.28
C GLY A 127 -11.38 -1.48 -10.35
N ASP A 128 -12.56 -1.98 -9.95
CA ASP A 128 -13.72 -2.11 -10.84
C ASP A 128 -14.29 -0.73 -11.26
N ARG A 129 -14.25 0.28 -10.39
CA ARG A 129 -14.58 1.68 -10.78
C ARG A 129 -13.52 2.33 -11.68
N SER A 130 -12.27 1.88 -11.64
CA SER A 130 -11.20 2.37 -12.54
C SER A 130 -11.19 1.64 -13.89
N ASN A 131 -11.71 0.40 -13.93
CA ASN A 131 -11.91 -0.40 -15.14
C ASN A 131 -13.33 -0.29 -15.73
N ALA A 132 -14.25 0.42 -15.06
CA ALA A 132 -15.49 0.91 -15.67
C ALA A 132 -15.09 1.88 -16.79
N THR A 133 -15.08 1.33 -17.99
CA THR A 133 -14.64 1.98 -19.20
C THR A 133 -15.40 3.29 -19.41
N GLN A 134 -14.76 4.18 -20.15
CA GLN A 134 -15.24 5.41 -20.76
C GLN A 134 -16.44 5.20 -21.73
N LEU A 135 -17.31 4.22 -21.44
CA LEU A 135 -18.50 3.79 -22.19
C LEU A 135 -19.79 3.97 -21.36
N ASP A 136 -19.72 4.27 -20.07
CA ASP A 136 -20.89 4.63 -19.24
C ASP A 136 -21.41 6.06 -19.51
N GLY A 137 -20.79 6.79 -20.44
CA GLY A 137 -21.29 8.07 -20.93
C GLY A 137 -22.48 7.91 -21.89
N PRO A 138 -23.31 8.96 -22.08
CA PRO A 138 -24.49 8.92 -22.96
C PRO A 138 -24.15 8.53 -24.42
N ALA A 139 -22.92 8.78 -24.86
CA ALA A 139 -22.42 8.35 -26.17
C ALA A 139 -22.21 6.83 -26.28
N GLY A 140 -21.77 6.15 -25.22
CA GLY A 140 -21.57 4.70 -25.21
C GLY A 140 -22.89 3.92 -25.25
N ALA A 141 -23.91 4.42 -24.55
CA ALA A 141 -25.27 3.89 -24.64
C ALA A 141 -25.87 4.02 -26.06
N LEU A 142 -25.57 5.11 -26.77
CA LEU A 142 -26.01 5.33 -28.14
C LEU A 142 -25.29 4.39 -29.13
N LEU A 143 -23.99 4.17 -28.96
CA LEU A 143 -23.23 3.21 -29.78
C LEU A 143 -23.74 1.78 -29.61
N LEU A 144 -24.04 1.35 -28.37
CA LEU A 144 -24.64 0.04 -28.10
C LEU A 144 -26.02 -0.12 -28.77
N ARG A 145 -26.86 0.93 -28.72
CA ARG A 145 -28.15 0.95 -29.41
C ARG A 145 -28.00 0.84 -30.93
N LEU A 146 -27.01 1.52 -31.53
CA LEU A 146 -26.78 1.45 -32.98
C LEU A 146 -26.30 0.06 -33.42
N VAL A 147 -25.44 -0.60 -32.63
CA VAL A 147 -24.99 -1.98 -32.91
C VAL A 147 -26.15 -2.97 -32.82
N GLN A 148 -27.04 -2.82 -31.83
CA GLN A 148 -28.24 -3.66 -31.70
C GLN A 148 -29.22 -3.48 -32.87
N LEU A 149 -29.36 -2.27 -33.40
CA LEU A 149 -30.19 -1.99 -34.57
C LEU A 149 -29.58 -2.54 -35.87
N ALA A 150 -28.24 -2.53 -35.99
CA ALA A 150 -27.54 -3.10 -37.13
C ALA A 150 -27.53 -4.64 -37.13
N GLY A 151 -27.76 -5.27 -35.98
CA GLY A 151 -27.79 -6.73 -35.81
C GLY A 151 -29.16 -7.39 -35.95
N ALA A 152 -30.22 -6.64 -36.30
CA ALA A 152 -31.53 -7.24 -36.53
C ALA A 152 -31.53 -8.09 -37.82
N PRO A 153 -31.81 -9.40 -37.75
CA PRO A 153 -31.96 -10.21 -38.95
C PRO A 153 -33.28 -9.85 -39.67
N GLU A 154 -33.19 -9.72 -41.00
CA GLU A 154 -34.33 -9.52 -41.90
C GLU A 154 -35.44 -10.58 -41.67
N PRO A 155 -36.73 -10.22 -41.66
CA PRO A 155 -37.81 -11.17 -41.51
C PRO A 155 -37.87 -12.13 -42.71
N PHE A 156 -37.73 -13.42 -42.45
CA PHE A 156 -37.97 -14.48 -43.43
C PHE A 156 -39.48 -14.57 -43.73
N GLU A 157 -39.87 -14.23 -44.94
CA GLU A 157 -41.25 -14.30 -45.45
C GLU A 157 -41.61 -15.75 -45.81
N PRO A 158 -42.68 -16.35 -45.23
CA PRO A 158 -43.08 -17.71 -45.58
C PRO A 158 -43.89 -17.74 -46.88
N ALA A 159 -43.36 -18.43 -47.90
CA ALA A 159 -44.08 -18.69 -49.14
C ALA A 159 -45.25 -19.66 -48.93
N GLN A 160 -46.43 -19.31 -49.46
CA GLN A 160 -47.63 -20.14 -49.51
C GLN A 160 -47.47 -21.29 -50.52
N PRO A 161 -47.95 -22.52 -50.25
CA PRO A 161 -48.02 -23.56 -51.26
C PRO A 161 -49.27 -23.39 -52.13
N GLY A 162 -49.06 -23.20 -53.43
CA GLY A 162 -50.10 -23.18 -54.44
C GLY A 162 -50.71 -24.56 -54.71
N VAL A 163 -52.01 -24.52 -55.02
CA VAL A 163 -52.88 -25.58 -55.54
C VAL A 163 -52.30 -26.22 -56.80
N TYR A 164 -52.25 -27.55 -56.87
CA TYR A 164 -52.70 -28.40 -58.01
C TYR A 164 -52.97 -29.83 -57.50
#